data_AF-A0A951AZ10-F1
#
_entry.id   AF-A0A951AZ10-F1
#
_cell.length_a   1.000
_cell.length_b   1.000
_cell.length_c   1.000
_cell.angle_alpha   90.00
_cell.angle_beta   90.00
_cell.angle_gamma   90.00
#
_symmetry.space_group_name_H-M   'P 1'
#
loop_
_entity.id
_entity.type
_entity.pdbx_description
1 polymer ?
#
loop_
_entity_poly.entity_id
_entity_poly.type
_entity_poly.pdbx_seq_one_letter_code
_entity_poly.pdbx_strand_id
1 'polypeptide(L)'
;MVGVLSGRDAFAQSSADLAAVAQNPVAAAYSLPLQNNVVGGVGPKDSTVNVLNIQPVLPFSLSEWNLISRTIAPVIYTPDLVGGLPEFASAPSGRGSAFGLGDINETIYVSPAQPGSLIWGIGPSVSLPTATSRVLGSGKLSLGPSAVALAMPKPWVFGILGRQLWSVAGNDSRKAVSQLLLQPFVNYNLSGG
;
A
#
# COMPACT_ATOMS: atom_id res chain seq x y z
N MET A 1 -21.36 11.65 48.58
CA MET A 1 -21.53 10.51 47.67
C MET A 1 -21.50 11.06 46.25
N VAL A 2 -20.46 10.72 45.48
CA VAL A 2 -20.36 10.54 44.01
C VAL A 2 -21.01 11.61 43.10
N GLY A 3 -20.35 12.20 42.11
CA GLY A 3 -19.06 11.94 41.48
C GLY A 3 -18.91 12.85 40.25
N VAL A 4 -17.69 13.32 40.01
CA VAL A 4 -17.29 14.08 38.83
C VAL A 4 -17.01 13.09 37.70
N LEU A 5 -17.76 13.16 36.60
CA LEU A 5 -17.40 12.50 35.34
C LEU A 5 -16.46 13.44 34.58
N SER A 6 -15.18 13.14 34.69
CA SER A 6 -14.07 13.75 33.95
C SER A 6 -14.25 13.57 32.45
N GLY A 7 -13.99 14.65 31.71
CA GLY A 7 -14.11 14.75 30.27
C GLY A 7 -13.29 13.73 29.50
N ARG A 8 -13.80 13.41 28.32
CA ARG A 8 -13.05 12.75 27.26
C ARG A 8 -11.93 13.70 26.83
N ASP A 9 -10.69 13.36 27.18
CA ASP A 9 -9.52 13.97 26.58
C ASP A 9 -9.51 13.59 25.09
N ALA A 10 -10.07 14.49 24.27
CA ALA A 10 -9.74 14.57 22.86
C ALA A 10 -8.24 14.93 22.81
N PHE A 11 -7.40 13.90 22.68
CA PHE A 11 -5.95 14.01 22.56
C PHE A 11 -5.60 15.09 21.53
N ALA A 12 -5.01 16.19 22.01
CA ALA A 12 -4.30 17.14 21.17
C ALA A 12 -3.03 16.44 20.66
N GLN A 13 -3.18 15.68 19.58
CA GLN A 13 -2.08 15.02 18.88
C GLN A 13 -1.28 16.11 18.17
N SER A 14 0.01 16.26 18.52
CA SER A 14 0.85 17.31 17.93
C SER A 14 1.02 17.08 16.42
N SER A 15 1.28 18.13 15.64
CA SER A 15 1.51 18.03 14.19
C SER A 15 2.64 17.04 13.85
N ALA A 16 3.65 16.95 14.71
CA ALA A 16 4.75 16.01 14.60
C ALA A 16 4.32 14.54 14.81
N ASP A 17 3.37 14.29 15.71
CA ASP A 17 2.82 12.94 15.94
C ASP A 17 1.92 12.50 14.78
N LEU A 18 1.20 13.45 14.15
CA LEU A 18 0.42 13.19 12.94
C LEU A 18 1.32 12.89 11.73
N ALA A 19 2.44 13.61 11.57
CA ALA A 19 3.41 13.36 10.50
C ALA A 19 4.06 11.98 10.64
N ALA A 20 4.44 11.58 11.87
CA ALA A 20 4.98 10.26 12.15
C ALA A 20 3.96 9.14 11.87
N VAL A 21 2.69 9.36 12.23
CA VAL A 21 1.59 8.43 11.94
C VAL A 21 1.35 8.29 10.42
N ALA A 22 1.38 9.40 9.67
CA ALA A 22 1.19 9.37 8.22
C ALA A 22 2.29 8.59 7.47
N GLN A 23 3.50 8.57 8.02
CA GLN A 23 4.64 7.86 7.45
C GLN A 23 4.72 6.38 7.86
N ASN A 24 3.97 5.95 8.88
CA ASN A 24 4.00 4.59 9.38
C ASN A 24 2.95 3.73 8.64
N PRO A 25 3.38 2.80 7.77
CA PRO A 25 2.46 1.98 6.98
C PRO A 25 1.62 1.01 7.82
N VAL A 26 1.95 0.81 9.10
CA VAL A 26 1.19 0.01 10.07
C VAL A 26 0.76 0.82 11.30
N ALA A 27 0.72 2.16 11.19
CA ALA A 27 0.13 2.95 12.26
C ALA A 27 -1.36 2.65 12.36
N ALA A 28 -1.84 2.54 13.60
CA ALA A 28 -3.25 2.37 13.90
C ALA A 28 -4.01 3.71 13.75
N ALA A 29 -3.96 4.31 12.56
CA ALA A 29 -4.72 5.52 12.24
C ALA A 29 -5.53 5.35 10.95
N TYR A 30 -6.78 5.79 10.98
CA TYR A 30 -7.60 5.93 9.78
C TYR A 30 -6.94 6.95 8.85
N SER A 31 -6.61 6.54 7.63
CA SER A 31 -6.03 7.44 6.64
C SER A 31 -6.48 7.11 5.23
N LEU A 32 -6.49 8.13 4.37
CA LEU A 32 -6.75 7.99 2.93
C LEU A 32 -5.67 8.76 2.14
N PRO A 33 -4.44 8.23 2.06
CA PRO A 33 -3.39 8.82 1.25
C PRO A 33 -3.75 8.73 -0.23
N LEU A 34 -3.47 9.82 -0.94
CA LEU A 34 -3.52 9.89 -2.39
C LEU A 34 -2.09 10.10 -2.88
N GLN A 35 -1.60 9.20 -3.72
CA GLN A 35 -0.25 9.28 -4.27
C GLN A 35 -0.31 9.28 -5.79
N ASN A 36 0.21 10.34 -6.41
CA ASN A 36 0.28 10.44 -7.87
C ASN A 36 1.72 10.18 -8.34
N ASN A 37 1.92 9.10 -9.08
CA ASN A 37 3.20 8.72 -9.67
C ASN A 37 3.18 9.07 -11.17
N VAL A 38 4.14 9.89 -11.62
CA VAL A 38 4.37 10.15 -13.04
C VAL A 38 5.67 9.44 -13.42
N VAL A 39 5.56 8.41 -14.26
CA VAL A 39 6.69 7.56 -14.65
C VAL A 39 6.94 7.74 -16.15
N GLY A 40 8.02 8.42 -16.51
CA GLY A 40 8.52 8.48 -17.90
C GLY A 40 9.43 7.29 -18.24
N GLY A 41 9.89 7.18 -19.49
CA GLY A 41 10.85 6.13 -19.84
C GLY A 41 10.24 4.75 -20.09
N VAL A 42 8.91 4.65 -20.22
CA VAL A 42 8.23 3.37 -20.11
C VAL A 42 7.93 2.75 -21.48
N GLY A 43 8.36 1.51 -21.66
CA GLY A 43 8.13 0.73 -22.87
C GLY A 43 8.93 1.21 -24.10
N PRO A 44 8.77 0.55 -25.26
CA PRO A 44 9.61 0.79 -26.44
C PRO A 44 9.47 2.18 -27.08
N LYS A 45 8.46 2.95 -26.70
CA LYS A 45 8.15 4.28 -27.26
C LYS A 45 8.40 5.43 -26.29
N ASP A 46 9.15 5.19 -25.21
CA ASP A 46 9.48 6.21 -24.21
C ASP A 46 8.23 6.95 -23.70
N SER A 47 7.24 6.16 -23.28
CA SER A 47 5.93 6.68 -22.89
C SER A 47 5.92 7.16 -21.44
N THR A 48 5.06 8.13 -21.16
CA THR A 48 4.78 8.61 -19.81
C THR A 48 3.49 7.98 -19.29
N VAL A 49 3.61 7.28 -18.17
CA VAL A 49 2.52 6.66 -17.43
C VAL A 49 2.17 7.53 -16.23
N ASN A 50 0.88 7.66 -15.96
CA ASN A 50 0.40 8.29 -14.75
C ASN A 50 -0.38 7.27 -13.91
N VAL A 51 -0.05 7.17 -12.63
CA VAL A 51 -0.72 6.28 -11.68
C VAL A 51 -1.13 7.05 -10.44
N LEU A 52 -2.42 7.18 -10.21
CA LEU A 52 -2.99 7.71 -8.99
C LEU A 52 -3.37 6.53 -8.07
N ASN A 53 -2.66 6.36 -6.98
CA ASN A 53 -2.94 5.38 -5.95
C ASN A 53 -3.85 5.99 -4.87
N ILE A 54 -5.02 5.39 -4.67
CA ILE A 54 -5.94 5.68 -3.58
C ILE A 54 -5.76 4.60 -2.51
N GLN A 55 -5.32 4.97 -1.30
CA GLN A 55 -4.73 4.01 -0.36
C GLN A 55 -5.38 3.95 1.03
N PRO A 56 -6.69 3.64 1.17
CA PRO A 56 -7.30 3.63 2.50
C PRO A 56 -6.59 2.66 3.45
N VAL A 57 -6.34 3.13 4.67
CA VAL A 57 -5.80 2.35 5.77
C VAL A 57 -6.82 2.36 6.91
N LEU A 58 -7.32 1.17 7.25
CA LEU A 58 -8.35 0.95 8.25
C LEU A 58 -7.77 0.10 9.39
N PRO A 59 -7.46 0.69 10.55
CA PRO A 59 -6.97 -0.03 11.71
C PRO A 59 -8.12 -0.49 12.62
N PHE A 60 -7.98 -1.71 13.15
CA PHE A 60 -8.88 -2.30 14.13
C PHE A 60 -8.05 -2.85 15.28
N SER A 61 -8.23 -2.32 16.49
CA SER A 61 -7.51 -2.81 17.66
C SER A 61 -8.24 -3.99 18.30
N LEU A 62 -7.49 -5.07 18.52
CA LEU A 62 -7.92 -6.33 19.11
C LEU A 62 -7.04 -6.63 20.33
N SER A 63 -7.38 -6.00 21.47
CA SER A 63 -6.61 -6.12 22.72
C SER A 63 -5.13 -5.75 22.53
N GLU A 64 -4.21 -6.70 22.58
CA GLU A 64 -2.76 -6.50 22.46
C GLU A 64 -2.26 -6.44 21.00
N TRP A 65 -3.15 -6.64 20.03
CA TRP A 65 -2.82 -6.65 18.60
C TRP A 65 -3.64 -5.60 17.84
N ASN A 66 -3.08 -5.10 16.76
CA ASN A 66 -3.78 -4.32 15.75
C ASN A 66 -3.93 -5.18 14.48
N LEU A 67 -5.11 -5.13 13.89
CA LEU A 67 -5.38 -5.60 12.54
C LEU A 67 -5.51 -4.37 11.64
N ILE A 68 -4.66 -4.27 10.62
CA ILE A 68 -4.59 -3.10 9.74
C ILE A 68 -4.91 -3.57 8.33
N SER A 69 -6.05 -3.12 7.81
CA SER A 69 -6.44 -3.30 6.42
C SER A 69 -5.87 -2.16 5.58
N ARG A 70 -5.08 -2.50 4.56
CA ARG A 70 -4.51 -1.57 3.60
C ARG A 70 -4.95 -1.95 2.21
N THR A 71 -5.77 -1.10 1.61
CA THR A 71 -6.16 -1.24 0.21
C THR A 71 -5.34 -0.27 -0.65
N ILE A 72 -4.94 -0.69 -1.84
CA ILE A 72 -4.36 0.16 -2.88
C ILE A 72 -5.22 0.00 -4.13
N ALA A 73 -5.92 1.07 -4.49
CA ALA A 73 -6.73 1.15 -5.70
C ALA A 73 -6.05 2.09 -6.71
N PRO A 74 -5.36 1.56 -7.72
CA PRO A 74 -4.66 2.38 -8.71
C PRO A 74 -5.61 2.81 -9.84
N VAL A 75 -5.69 4.11 -10.10
CA VAL A 75 -6.26 4.69 -11.32
C VAL A 75 -5.12 5.05 -12.25
N ILE A 76 -5.11 4.43 -13.41
CA ILE A 76 -3.94 4.40 -14.30
C ILE A 76 -4.32 5.02 -15.64
N TYR A 77 -3.46 5.91 -16.12
CA TYR A 77 -3.40 6.32 -17.52
C TYR A 77 -2.08 5.83 -18.12
N THR A 78 -2.17 5.10 -19.23
CA THR A 78 -1.00 4.73 -20.04
C THR A 78 -1.29 4.93 -21.52
N PRO A 79 -0.38 5.55 -22.30
CA PRO A 79 -0.56 5.74 -23.74
C PRO A 79 -0.23 4.48 -24.57
N ASP A 80 0.50 3.51 -24.02
CA ASP A 80 0.81 2.23 -24.70
C ASP A 80 1.00 1.07 -23.69
N LEU A 81 1.40 -0.11 -24.18
CA LEU A 81 1.75 -1.27 -23.39
C LEU A 81 2.90 -0.98 -22.42
N VAL A 82 2.64 -1.22 -21.14
CA VAL A 82 3.60 -0.97 -20.06
C VAL A 82 3.74 -2.21 -19.19
N GLY A 83 4.92 -2.82 -19.17
CA GLY A 83 5.26 -3.87 -18.20
C GLY A 83 6.35 -3.40 -17.24
N GLY A 84 6.43 -4.01 -16.06
CA GLY A 84 7.54 -3.82 -15.12
C GLY A 84 7.37 -2.71 -14.08
N LEU A 85 6.21 -2.04 -14.01
CA LEU A 85 5.90 -1.17 -12.87
C LEU A 85 5.35 -1.99 -11.70
N PRO A 86 5.60 -1.61 -10.44
CA PRO A 86 5.08 -2.30 -9.25
C PRO A 86 3.55 -2.45 -9.24
N GLU A 87 2.84 -1.49 -9.82
CA GLU A 87 1.38 -1.46 -9.94
C GLU A 87 0.83 -2.50 -10.93
N PHE A 88 1.69 -3.06 -11.80
CA PHE A 88 1.33 -4.13 -12.73
C PHE A 88 1.88 -5.47 -12.27
N ALA A 89 1.01 -6.32 -11.72
CA ALA A 89 1.43 -7.60 -11.15
C ALA A 89 1.99 -8.60 -12.18
N SER A 90 1.72 -8.38 -13.46
CA SER A 90 2.34 -9.09 -14.58
C SER A 90 2.32 -8.19 -15.80
N ALA A 91 3.19 -8.49 -16.78
CA ALA A 91 3.20 -7.75 -18.05
C ALA A 91 1.79 -7.76 -18.66
N PRO A 92 1.15 -6.59 -18.83
CA PRO A 92 -0.19 -6.54 -19.35
C PRO A 92 -0.22 -7.10 -20.77
N SER A 93 -1.31 -7.80 -21.07
CA SER A 93 -1.60 -8.24 -22.44
C SER A 93 -2.75 -7.41 -23.00
N GLY A 94 -2.52 -6.79 -24.15
CA GLY A 94 -3.41 -5.82 -24.79
C GLY A 94 -2.61 -4.98 -25.79
N ARG A 95 -3.20 -3.97 -26.43
CA ARG A 95 -2.50 -2.95 -27.23
C ARG A 95 -3.24 -1.63 -27.09
N GLY A 96 -2.50 -0.52 -27.22
CA GLY A 96 -3.07 0.82 -27.23
C GLY A 96 -3.14 1.48 -25.86
N SER A 97 -3.58 2.73 -25.85
CA SER A 97 -3.75 3.50 -24.63
C SER A 97 -4.89 2.96 -23.79
N ALA A 98 -4.77 3.13 -22.48
CA ALA A 98 -5.80 2.75 -21.52
C ALA A 98 -5.87 3.78 -20.40
N PHE A 99 -7.10 4.05 -19.96
CA PHE A 99 -7.40 4.82 -18.78
C PHE A 99 -8.41 4.05 -17.95
N GLY A 100 -8.16 3.93 -16.64
CA GLY A 100 -9.14 3.37 -15.72
C GLY A 100 -8.50 2.72 -14.50
N LEU A 101 -9.32 1.95 -13.78
CA LEU A 101 -8.88 1.21 -12.59
C LEU A 101 -7.99 0.03 -12.99
N GLY A 102 -6.92 -0.19 -12.24
CA GLY A 102 -6.08 -1.39 -12.28
C GLY A 102 -6.51 -2.48 -11.30
N ASP A 103 -5.65 -3.46 -11.04
CA ASP A 103 -5.91 -4.50 -10.05
C ASP A 103 -5.80 -3.91 -8.63
N ILE A 104 -6.86 -4.02 -7.83
CA ILE A 104 -6.88 -3.58 -6.44
C ILE A 104 -6.05 -4.54 -5.59
N ASN A 105 -5.16 -4.01 -4.75
CA ASN A 105 -4.36 -4.80 -3.82
C ASN A 105 -4.87 -4.57 -2.39
N GLU A 106 -5.18 -5.63 -1.66
CA GLU A 106 -5.56 -5.61 -0.26
C GLU A 106 -4.49 -6.32 0.57
N THR A 107 -4.07 -5.73 1.67
CA THR A 107 -3.15 -6.39 2.61
C THR A 107 -3.66 -6.21 4.03
N ILE A 108 -3.76 -7.32 4.75
CA ILE A 108 -4.10 -7.32 6.17
C ILE A 108 -2.83 -7.54 6.96
N TYR A 109 -2.43 -6.58 7.78
CA TYR A 109 -1.32 -6.74 8.72
C TYR A 109 -1.85 -6.99 10.12
N VAL A 110 -1.27 -7.96 10.80
CA VAL A 110 -1.33 -8.10 12.25
C VAL A 110 -0.04 -7.52 12.82
N SER A 111 -0.17 -6.58 13.76
CA SER A 111 0.97 -5.92 14.42
C SER A 111 0.73 -5.78 15.93
N PRO A 112 1.77 -5.74 16.77
CA PRO A 112 1.60 -5.45 18.19
C PRO A 112 0.99 -4.07 18.43
N ALA A 113 0.05 -3.95 19.38
CA ALA A 113 -0.56 -2.67 19.73
C ALA A 113 0.41 -1.71 20.42
N GLN A 114 1.38 -2.26 21.15
CA GLN A 114 2.45 -1.52 21.81
C GLN A 114 3.80 -2.02 21.28
N PRO A 115 4.22 -1.57 20.08
CA PRO A 115 5.52 -1.93 19.55
C PRO A 115 6.64 -1.28 20.37
N GLY A 116 7.79 -1.98 20.46
CA GLY A 116 9.02 -1.40 21.01
C GLY A 116 9.69 -0.44 20.02
N SER A 117 11.03 -0.43 20.00
CA SER A 117 11.79 0.35 19.01
C SER A 117 11.62 -0.17 17.57
N LEU A 118 11.27 -1.44 17.43
CA LEU A 118 10.93 -2.06 16.15
C LEU A 118 9.41 -2.17 16.02
N ILE A 119 8.87 -1.54 14.99
CA ILE A 119 7.48 -1.65 14.57
C ILE A 119 7.43 -2.65 13.42
N TRP A 120 6.51 -3.60 13.47
CA TRP A 120 6.38 -4.60 12.42
C TRP A 120 4.94 -5.06 12.25
N GLY A 121 4.64 -5.58 11.06
CA GLY A 121 3.37 -6.22 10.77
C GLY A 121 3.55 -7.34 9.75
N ILE A 122 2.78 -8.41 9.89
CA ILE A 122 2.77 -9.52 8.93
C ILE A 122 1.34 -9.90 8.60
N GLY A 123 1.12 -10.44 7.41
CA GLY A 123 -0.15 -11.05 7.08
C GLY A 123 -0.35 -11.29 5.58
N PRO A 124 -1.57 -11.67 5.18
CA PRO A 124 -1.87 -11.98 3.80
C PRO A 124 -2.01 -10.73 2.95
N SER A 125 -1.63 -10.84 1.68
CA SER A 125 -1.88 -9.86 0.63
C SER A 125 -2.60 -10.52 -0.53
N VAL A 126 -3.61 -9.83 -1.06
CA VAL A 126 -4.46 -10.24 -2.16
C VAL A 126 -4.40 -9.19 -3.26
N SER A 127 -4.30 -9.62 -4.51
CA SER A 127 -4.53 -8.76 -5.68
C SER A 127 -5.78 -9.25 -6.41
N LEU A 128 -6.77 -8.37 -6.52
CA LEU A 128 -8.06 -8.61 -7.11
C LEU A 128 -8.04 -8.20 -8.60
N PRO A 129 -8.58 -9.02 -9.52
CA PRO A 129 -8.59 -8.73 -10.95
C PRO A 129 -9.69 -7.71 -11.31
N THR A 130 -9.60 -6.51 -10.76
CA THR A 130 -10.59 -5.42 -10.91
C THR A 130 -10.29 -4.49 -12.08
N ALA A 131 -9.19 -4.73 -12.80
CA ALA A 131 -8.78 -3.86 -13.88
C ALA A 131 -9.87 -3.70 -14.95
N THR A 132 -10.18 -2.44 -15.26
CA THR A 132 -11.22 -2.06 -16.25
C THR A 132 -10.79 -2.28 -17.69
N SER A 133 -9.49 -2.44 -17.92
CA SER A 133 -8.92 -2.79 -19.21
C SER A 133 -7.87 -3.89 -19.05
N ARG A 134 -7.74 -4.73 -20.06
CA ARG A 134 -6.73 -5.79 -20.13
C ARG A 134 -5.29 -5.25 -20.07
N VAL A 135 -5.09 -3.96 -20.41
CA VAL A 135 -3.79 -3.28 -20.34
C VAL A 135 -3.44 -2.88 -18.90
N LEU A 136 -4.43 -2.78 -18.00
CA LEU A 136 -4.26 -2.16 -16.68
C LEU A 136 -4.08 -3.17 -15.54
N GLY A 137 -4.16 -4.47 -15.83
CA GLY A 137 -4.08 -5.49 -14.79
C GLY A 137 -3.70 -6.86 -15.32
N SER A 138 -3.49 -7.79 -14.41
CA SER A 138 -3.11 -9.18 -14.69
C SER A 138 -4.30 -10.00 -15.19
N GLY A 139 -5.52 -9.70 -14.73
CA GLY A 139 -6.68 -10.56 -14.90
C GLY A 139 -6.61 -11.85 -14.08
N LYS A 140 -5.74 -11.88 -13.05
CA LYS A 140 -5.55 -13.00 -12.12
C LYS A 140 -5.91 -12.56 -10.69
N LEU A 141 -6.65 -13.41 -9.99
CA LEU A 141 -6.70 -13.33 -8.54
C LEU A 141 -5.39 -13.88 -8.00
N SER A 142 -4.67 -13.07 -7.23
CA SER A 142 -3.39 -13.44 -6.66
C SER A 142 -3.40 -13.31 -5.14
N LEU A 143 -2.68 -14.20 -4.46
CA LEU A 143 -2.59 -14.26 -3.00
C LEU A 143 -1.15 -14.58 -2.61
N GLY A 144 -0.71 -14.06 -1.47
CA GLY A 144 0.53 -14.49 -0.84
C GLY A 144 0.87 -13.69 0.42
N PRO A 145 2.04 -13.95 1.04
CA PRO A 145 2.41 -13.31 2.29
C PRO A 145 2.96 -11.90 2.08
N SER A 146 2.78 -11.05 3.08
CA SER A 146 3.46 -9.77 3.19
C SER A 146 3.94 -9.53 4.62
N ALA A 147 5.05 -8.79 4.72
CA ALA A 147 5.61 -8.32 5.97
C ALA A 147 6.14 -6.90 5.80
N VAL A 148 6.12 -6.14 6.87
CA VAL A 148 6.72 -4.82 6.95
C VAL A 148 7.39 -4.67 8.29
N ALA A 149 8.55 -4.02 8.30
CA ALA A 149 9.29 -3.68 9.50
C ALA A 149 9.86 -2.27 9.36
N LEU A 150 9.76 -1.47 10.41
CA LEU A 150 10.35 -0.14 10.46
C LEU A 150 10.83 0.22 11.87
N ALA A 151 11.81 1.11 11.91
CA ALA A 151 12.27 1.79 13.11
C ALA A 151 12.22 3.30 12.88
N MET A 152 11.87 4.05 13.92
CA MET A 152 11.66 5.51 13.83
C MET A 152 12.57 6.29 14.80
N PRO A 153 13.91 6.12 14.77
CA PRO A 153 14.81 6.94 15.57
C PRO A 153 14.81 8.38 15.05
N LYS A 154 14.26 9.33 15.82
CA LYS A 154 14.23 10.74 15.40
C LYS A 154 15.63 11.24 15.00
N PRO A 155 15.79 11.95 13.87
CA PRO A 155 14.75 12.45 12.93
C PRO A 155 14.39 11.49 11.78
N TRP A 156 14.89 10.26 11.79
CA TRP A 156 14.79 9.32 10.69
C TRP A 156 13.67 8.30 10.86
N VAL A 157 13.18 7.80 9.74
CA VAL A 157 12.36 6.59 9.64
C VAL A 157 13.05 5.67 8.64
N PHE A 158 13.33 4.44 9.05
CA PHE A 158 13.87 3.40 8.19
C PHE A 158 12.91 2.23 8.16
N GLY A 159 12.64 1.67 6.99
CA GLY A 159 11.84 0.46 6.92
C GLY A 159 11.98 -0.29 5.62
N ILE A 160 11.36 -1.47 5.61
CA ILE A 160 11.28 -2.34 4.46
C ILE A 160 9.91 -3.01 4.43
N LEU A 161 9.31 -3.06 3.25
CA LEU A 161 8.13 -3.84 2.96
C LEU A 161 8.51 -4.98 2.02
N GLY A 162 8.12 -6.20 2.39
CA GLY A 162 8.23 -7.39 1.57
C GLY A 162 6.85 -7.95 1.26
N ARG A 163 6.65 -8.38 0.01
CA ARG A 163 5.42 -9.06 -0.41
C ARG A 163 5.72 -10.03 -1.53
N GLN A 164 5.16 -11.22 -1.44
CA GLN A 164 5.18 -12.20 -2.52
C GLN A 164 3.73 -12.51 -2.91
N LEU A 165 3.44 -12.50 -4.20
CA LEU A 165 2.13 -12.87 -4.75
C LEU A 165 2.25 -13.98 -5.78
N TRP A 166 1.32 -14.92 -5.71
CA TRP A 166 1.09 -15.92 -6.75
C TRP A 166 -0.34 -15.87 -7.26
N SER A 167 -0.54 -16.07 -8.56
CA SER A 167 -1.89 -16.24 -9.11
C SER A 167 -2.48 -17.57 -8.64
N VAL A 168 -3.67 -17.52 -8.04
CA VAL A 168 -4.41 -18.71 -7.57
C VAL A 168 -5.64 -19.00 -8.42
N ALA A 169 -6.19 -17.98 -9.09
CA ALA A 169 -7.32 -18.12 -10.01
C ALA A 169 -7.33 -16.99 -11.04
N GLY A 170 -8.26 -17.03 -11.99
CA GLY A 170 -8.48 -15.98 -12.99
C GLY A 170 -8.37 -16.49 -14.42
N ASN A 171 -8.33 -15.59 -15.39
CA ASN A 171 -8.47 -15.95 -16.79
C ASN A 171 -7.28 -16.79 -17.29
N ASP A 172 -7.53 -18.01 -17.79
CA ASP A 172 -6.50 -18.97 -18.25
C ASP A 172 -5.68 -18.47 -19.45
N SER A 173 -6.22 -17.57 -20.26
CA SER A 173 -5.50 -16.94 -21.37
C SER A 173 -4.48 -15.89 -20.90
N ARG A 174 -4.41 -15.60 -19.59
CA ARG A 174 -3.49 -14.64 -18.98
C ARG A 174 -2.31 -15.35 -18.34
N LYS A 175 -1.13 -14.72 -18.38
CA LYS A 175 0.09 -15.23 -17.75
C LYS A 175 -0.13 -15.41 -16.24
N ALA A 176 0.47 -16.44 -15.67
CA ALA A 176 0.51 -16.62 -14.23
C ALA A 176 1.29 -15.48 -13.55
N VAL A 177 0.89 -15.13 -12.33
CA VAL A 177 1.57 -14.13 -11.49
C VAL A 177 2.48 -14.88 -10.52
N SER A 178 3.73 -14.43 -10.43
CA SER A 178 4.69 -14.80 -9.38
C SER A 178 5.60 -13.59 -9.18
N GLN A 179 5.24 -12.72 -8.24
CA GLN A 179 5.86 -11.39 -8.10
C GLN A 179 6.31 -11.14 -6.67
N LEU A 180 7.63 -10.99 -6.52
CA LEU A 180 8.26 -10.51 -5.30
C LEU A 180 8.40 -8.99 -5.38
N LEU A 181 7.86 -8.29 -4.39
CA LEU A 181 8.08 -6.88 -4.13
C LEU A 181 8.93 -6.73 -2.88
N LEU A 182 10.08 -6.07 -3.01
CA LEU A 182 10.90 -5.60 -1.90
C LEU A 182 11.04 -4.09 -2.03
N GLN A 183 10.57 -3.36 -1.02
CA GLN A 183 10.51 -1.90 -1.04
C GLN A 183 11.14 -1.35 0.25
N PRO A 184 12.44 -1.05 0.24
CA PRO A 184 13.05 -0.26 1.31
C PRO A 184 12.56 1.18 1.23
N PHE A 185 12.42 1.83 2.38
CA PHE A 185 12.08 3.25 2.47
C PHE A 185 12.84 3.93 3.59
N VAL A 186 13.17 5.20 3.36
CA VAL A 186 13.83 6.08 4.33
C VAL A 186 13.17 7.44 4.26
N ASN A 187 12.78 7.99 5.41
CA ASN A 187 12.26 9.35 5.52
C ASN A 187 13.09 10.14 6.54
N TYR A 188 13.30 11.43 6.24
CA TYR A 188 13.89 12.39 7.15
C TYR A 188 12.83 13.43 7.53
N ASN A 189 12.61 13.58 8.83
CA ASN A 189 11.66 14.56 9.35
C ASN A 189 12.36 15.90 9.60
N LEU A 190 11.95 16.94 8.86
CA LEU A 190 12.45 18.30 9.05
C LEU A 190 11.97 18.86 10.39
N SER A 191 12.75 19.74 11.00
CA SER A 191 12.36 20.43 12.23
C SER A 191 11.16 21.34 11.95
N GLY A 192 9.98 20.98 12.47
CA GLY A 192 8.74 21.76 12.34
C GLY A 192 7.56 21.01 11.73
N GLY A 193 7.78 19.82 11.17
CA GLY A 193 6.77 19.03 10.46
C GLY A 193 7.10 18.91 8.97
#